data_AF-A0A655WY77-F1
#
_entry.id   AF-A0A655WY77-F1
#
_cell.length_a   1.000
_cell.length_b   1.000
_cell.length_c   1.000
_cell.angle_alpha   90.00
_cell.angle_beta   90.00
_cell.angle_gamma   90.00
#
_symmetry.space_group_name_H-M   'P 1'
#
loop_
_entity.id
_entity.type
_entity.pdbx_description
1 polymer ?
#
loop_
_entity_poly.entity_id
_entity_poly.type
_entity_poly.pdbx_seq_one_letter_code
_entity_poly.pdbx_strand_id
1 'polypeptide(L)'
;MKEEIVEHNSMAENWIEKGIEKELAHYVARLSSLYSVLDISAVAKEKGIAVTQTAKLYFHLGDRLSLHWFLKQINHQAVDNHWQALARASFREDLDWQQRQLTAQVLSSNLSDAQQEIELALDKWLERNQVSISRWENILSEFKVGTVHEFAKFSVALRELTLLNLNCLTVE
;
A
#
# COMPACT_ATOMS: atom_id res chain seq x y z
N MET A 1 0.26 1.97 10.28
CA MET A 1 1.00 0.85 10.95
C MET A 1 0.33 0.32 12.24
N LYS A 2 -0.09 1.16 13.20
CA LYS A 2 -0.73 0.68 14.44
C LYS A 2 -2.04 -0.08 14.19
N GLU A 3 -2.86 0.40 13.25
CA GLU A 3 -4.13 -0.23 12.87
C GLU A 3 -3.93 -1.64 12.32
N GLU A 4 -2.94 -1.84 11.45
CA GLU A 4 -2.61 -3.13 10.84
C GLU A 4 -2.18 -4.17 11.89
N ILE A 5 -1.41 -3.75 12.91
CA ILE A 5 -1.04 -4.63 14.03
C ILE A 5 -2.28 -5.07 14.82
N VAL A 6 -3.20 -4.15 15.07
CA VAL A 6 -4.46 -4.45 15.77
C VAL A 6 -5.30 -5.43 14.96
N GLU A 7 -5.37 -5.26 13.64
CA GLU A 7 -6.11 -6.17 12.76
C GLU A 7 -5.53 -7.58 12.73
N HIS A 8 -4.21 -7.73 12.60
CA HIS A 8 -3.58 -9.05 12.64
C HIS A 8 -3.82 -9.74 13.98
N ASN A 9 -3.77 -9.00 15.08
CA ASN A 9 -4.04 -9.56 16.40
C ASN A 9 -5.50 -9.99 16.52
N SER A 10 -6.45 -9.16 16.08
CA SER A 10 -7.88 -9.49 16.09
C SER A 10 -8.22 -10.70 15.21
N MET A 11 -7.58 -10.82 14.04
CA MET A 11 -7.73 -11.98 13.15
C MET A 11 -7.16 -13.25 13.78
N ALA A 12 -6.00 -13.15 14.43
CA ALA A 12 -5.42 -14.27 15.17
C ALA A 12 -6.31 -14.71 16.34
N GLU A 13 -6.88 -13.77 17.10
CA GLU A 13 -7.82 -14.05 18.19
C GLU A 13 -9.05 -14.82 17.69
N ASN A 14 -9.65 -14.40 16.57
CA ASN A 14 -10.79 -15.09 15.95
C ASN A 14 -10.47 -16.56 15.60
N TRP A 15 -9.25 -16.83 15.15
CA TRP A 15 -8.81 -18.20 14.83
C TRP A 15 -8.49 -19.02 16.07
N ILE A 16 -7.95 -18.40 17.11
CA ILE A 16 -7.74 -19.04 18.41
C ILE A 16 -9.08 -19.46 19.02
N GLU A 17 -10.10 -18.60 18.95
CA GLU A 17 -11.47 -18.93 19.38
C GLU A 17 -12.06 -20.12 18.61
N LYS A 18 -11.63 -20.33 17.35
CA LYS A 18 -12.01 -21.48 16.52
C LYS A 18 -11.15 -22.73 16.77
N GLY A 19 -10.25 -22.70 17.74
CA GLY A 19 -9.42 -23.85 18.15
C GLY A 19 -8.09 -23.99 17.41
N ILE A 20 -7.66 -23.00 16.64
CA ILE A 20 -6.34 -22.99 16.01
C ILE A 20 -5.28 -22.65 17.06
N GLU A 21 -4.13 -23.34 17.02
CA GLU A 21 -2.99 -23.06 17.91
C GLU A 21 -2.53 -21.60 17.78
N LYS A 22 -2.22 -20.97 18.92
CA LYS A 22 -1.85 -19.55 19.01
C LYS A 22 -0.69 -19.16 18.08
N GLU A 23 0.37 -19.96 18.02
CA GLU A 23 1.52 -19.65 17.16
C GLU A 23 1.13 -19.66 15.68
N LEU A 24 0.39 -20.68 15.25
CA LEU A 24 -0.10 -20.79 13.88
C LEU A 24 -1.08 -19.66 13.55
N ALA A 25 -1.99 -19.32 14.45
CA ALA A 25 -2.96 -18.24 14.26
C ALA A 25 -2.26 -16.89 14.05
N HIS A 26 -1.28 -16.54 14.89
CA HIS A 26 -0.50 -15.32 14.71
C HIS A 26 0.37 -15.35 13.45
N TYR A 27 0.94 -16.50 13.09
CA TYR A 27 1.74 -16.64 11.89
C TYR A 27 0.90 -16.39 10.63
N VAL A 28 -0.20 -17.12 10.49
CA VAL A 28 -1.10 -17.00 9.32
C VAL A 28 -1.68 -15.58 9.26
N ALA A 29 -1.91 -14.93 10.41
CA ALA A 29 -2.57 -13.63 10.44
C ALA A 29 -1.67 -12.52 9.88
N ARG A 30 -0.36 -12.75 9.83
CA ARG A 30 0.65 -11.82 9.32
C ARG A 30 1.07 -12.11 7.89
N LEU A 31 0.61 -13.23 7.29
CA LEU A 31 1.00 -13.62 5.93
C LEU A 31 0.60 -12.57 4.87
N SER A 32 -0.54 -11.88 5.08
CA SER A 32 -0.98 -10.81 4.17
C SER A 32 0.06 -9.71 3.99
N SER A 33 0.74 -9.32 5.08
CA SER A 33 1.77 -8.26 5.02
C SER A 33 3.14 -8.78 4.61
N LEU A 34 3.34 -10.10 4.61
CA LEU A 34 4.57 -10.71 4.10
C LEU A 34 4.65 -10.64 2.56
N TYR A 35 3.53 -10.47 1.85
CA TYR A 35 3.56 -10.25 0.40
C TYR A 35 4.39 -9.02 0.00
N SER A 36 4.31 -7.93 0.78
CA SER A 36 5.08 -6.71 0.55
C SER A 36 6.60 -6.90 0.66
N VAL A 37 7.08 -7.99 1.28
CA VAL A 37 8.52 -8.26 1.44
C VAL A 37 9.21 -8.40 0.08
N LEU A 38 8.53 -8.95 -0.93
CA LEU A 38 9.09 -9.09 -2.27
C LEU A 38 9.38 -7.71 -2.88
N ASP A 39 8.41 -6.80 -2.83
CA ASP A 39 8.58 -5.43 -3.34
C ASP A 39 9.63 -4.65 -2.55
N ILE A 40 9.58 -4.73 -1.23
CA ILE A 40 10.55 -4.08 -0.34
C ILE A 40 11.96 -4.57 -0.65
N SER A 41 12.15 -5.89 -0.78
CA SER A 41 13.48 -6.46 -1.07
C SER A 41 14.01 -6.04 -2.44
N ALA A 42 13.12 -5.96 -3.43
CA ALA A 42 13.47 -5.53 -4.78
C ALA A 42 13.90 -4.06 -4.80
N VAL A 43 13.15 -3.18 -4.15
CA VAL A 43 13.47 -1.75 -4.04
C VAL A 43 14.74 -1.51 -3.22
N ALA A 44 14.89 -2.19 -2.09
CA ALA A 44 16.08 -2.10 -1.24
C ALA A 44 17.34 -2.44 -2.02
N LYS A 45 17.29 -3.54 -2.80
CA LYS A 45 18.39 -3.96 -3.67
C LYS A 45 18.67 -2.96 -4.79
N GLU A 46 17.63 -2.43 -5.43
CA GLU A 46 17.75 -1.46 -6.52
C GLU A 46 18.38 -0.15 -6.07
N LYS A 47 17.97 0.36 -4.89
CA LYS A 47 18.42 1.64 -4.35
C LYS A 47 19.67 1.55 -3.47
N GLY A 48 20.11 0.35 -3.11
CA GLY A 48 21.26 0.14 -2.22
C GLY A 48 21.01 0.57 -0.78
N ILE A 49 19.76 0.51 -0.33
CA ILE A 49 19.30 0.95 1.01
C ILE A 49 18.95 -0.27 1.86
N ALA A 50 19.10 -0.19 3.18
CA ALA A 50 18.81 -1.32 4.06
C ALA A 50 17.33 -1.72 3.98
N VAL A 51 17.06 -3.03 3.90
CA VAL A 51 15.69 -3.60 3.82
C VAL A 51 14.77 -3.06 4.92
N THR A 52 15.29 -2.87 6.13
CA THR A 52 14.53 -2.37 7.28
C THR A 52 14.09 -0.91 7.10
N GLN A 53 14.91 -0.08 6.46
CA GLN A 53 14.59 1.31 6.13
C GLN A 53 13.61 1.39 4.96
N THR A 54 13.85 0.60 3.91
CA THR A 54 12.91 0.49 2.77
C THR A 54 11.54 0.02 3.24
N ALA A 55 11.48 -0.97 4.14
CA ALA A 55 10.23 -1.44 4.73
C ALA A 55 9.51 -0.34 5.49
N LYS A 56 10.22 0.39 6.36
CA LYS A 56 9.64 1.52 7.11
C LYS A 56 9.03 2.53 6.15
N LEU A 57 9.79 3.00 5.16
CA LEU A 57 9.27 3.95 4.19
C LEU A 57 8.09 3.40 3.41
N TYR A 58 8.16 2.16 2.93
CA TYR A 58 7.09 1.51 2.17
C TYR A 58 5.77 1.51 2.94
N PHE A 59 5.81 1.11 4.22
CA PHE A 59 4.62 1.09 5.07
C PHE A 59 4.16 2.51 5.48
N HIS A 60 5.09 3.43 5.76
CA HIS A 60 4.73 4.83 6.08
C HIS A 60 4.09 5.54 4.88
N LEU A 61 4.62 5.34 3.68
CA LEU A 61 4.06 5.86 2.44
C LEU A 61 2.66 5.28 2.19
N GLY A 62 2.50 3.96 2.32
CA GLY A 62 1.21 3.28 2.17
C GLY A 62 0.16 3.77 3.17
N ASP A 63 0.56 4.07 4.40
CA ASP A 63 -0.28 4.65 5.44
C ASP A 63 -0.68 6.10 5.08
N ARG A 64 0.28 6.96 4.73
CA ARG A 64 0.04 8.38 4.38
C ARG A 64 -0.84 8.54 3.15
N LEU A 65 -0.71 7.67 2.16
CA LEU A 65 -1.53 7.68 0.94
C LEU A 65 -2.80 6.81 1.05
N SER A 66 -3.09 6.24 2.23
CA SER A 66 -4.25 5.34 2.45
C SER A 66 -4.30 4.14 1.49
N LEU A 67 -3.15 3.64 1.02
CA LEU A 67 -3.06 2.52 0.08
C LEU A 67 -3.50 1.21 0.74
N HIS A 68 -3.13 0.97 2.00
CA HIS A 68 -3.58 -0.22 2.73
C HIS A 68 -5.10 -0.24 2.93
N TRP A 69 -5.70 0.93 3.14
CA TRP A 69 -7.16 1.06 3.21
C TRP A 69 -7.80 0.75 1.85
N PHE A 70 -7.23 1.25 0.76
CA PHE A 70 -7.72 0.98 -0.60
C PHE A 70 -7.59 -0.50 -0.98
N LEU A 71 -6.47 -1.15 -0.61
CA LEU A 71 -6.27 -2.59 -0.77
C LEU A 71 -7.36 -3.40 -0.06
N LYS A 72 -7.79 -2.97 1.13
CA LYS A 72 -8.94 -3.61 1.82
C LYS A 72 -10.21 -3.50 0.99
N GLN A 73 -10.48 -2.35 0.38
CA GLN A 73 -11.66 -2.20 -0.48
C GLN A 73 -11.59 -3.14 -1.69
N ILE A 74 -10.41 -3.27 -2.32
CA ILE A 74 -10.19 -4.24 -3.41
C ILE A 74 -10.47 -5.66 -2.93
N ASN A 75 -9.95 -6.05 -1.76
CA ASN A 75 -10.12 -7.41 -1.21
C ASN A 75 -11.57 -7.73 -0.85
N HIS A 76 -12.31 -6.76 -0.31
CA HIS A 76 -13.71 -6.94 0.08
C HIS A 76 -14.69 -6.82 -1.09
N GLN A 77 -14.24 -6.38 -2.27
CA GLN A 77 -15.10 -6.32 -3.46
C GLN A 77 -15.64 -7.72 -3.79
N ALA A 78 -16.96 -7.86 -3.77
CA ALA A 78 -17.65 -9.09 -4.14
C ALA A 78 -17.38 -9.44 -5.61
N VAL A 79 -17.35 -10.74 -5.89
CA VAL A 79 -17.05 -11.29 -7.20
C VAL A 79 -18.18 -12.25 -7.59
N ASP A 80 -18.85 -11.94 -8.69
CA ASP A 80 -19.99 -12.71 -9.22
C ASP A 80 -19.58 -13.67 -10.34
N ASN A 81 -18.41 -13.46 -10.96
CA ASN A 81 -17.94 -14.29 -12.07
C ASN A 81 -16.41 -14.38 -12.16
N HIS A 82 -15.92 -15.28 -13.02
CA HIS A 82 -14.49 -15.54 -13.21
C HIS A 82 -13.69 -14.28 -13.63
N TRP A 83 -14.25 -13.44 -14.50
CA TRP A 83 -13.58 -12.23 -14.98
C TRP A 83 -13.41 -11.17 -13.89
N GLN A 84 -14.41 -11.02 -13.02
CA GLN A 84 -14.32 -10.15 -11.85
C GLN A 84 -13.28 -10.68 -10.84
N ALA A 85 -13.12 -12.00 -10.72
CA ALA A 85 -12.06 -12.58 -9.89
C ALA A 85 -10.67 -12.18 -10.40
N LEU A 86 -10.47 -12.28 -11.71
CA LEU A 86 -9.23 -11.86 -12.39
C LEU A 86 -9.01 -10.36 -12.28
N ALA A 87 -10.03 -9.53 -12.49
CA ALA A 87 -9.94 -8.08 -12.34
C ALA A 87 -9.52 -7.69 -10.92
N ARG A 88 -10.11 -8.31 -9.89
CA ARG A 88 -9.74 -8.07 -8.50
C ARG A 88 -8.29 -8.47 -8.19
N ALA A 89 -7.78 -9.53 -8.83
CA ALA A 89 -6.38 -9.91 -8.73
C ALA A 89 -5.47 -8.88 -9.40
N SER A 90 -5.78 -8.48 -10.63
CA SER A 90 -5.07 -7.42 -11.36
C SER A 90 -5.01 -6.12 -10.56
N PHE A 91 -6.11 -5.73 -9.91
CA PHE A 91 -6.14 -4.51 -9.10
C PHE A 91 -5.19 -4.54 -7.90
N ARG A 92 -5.01 -5.71 -7.26
CA ARG A 92 -4.02 -5.86 -6.20
C ARG A 92 -2.61 -5.72 -6.75
N GLU A 93 -2.31 -6.45 -7.82
CA GLU A 93 -1.00 -6.43 -8.46
C GLU A 93 -0.62 -5.02 -8.94
N ASP A 94 -1.58 -4.30 -9.54
CA ASP A 94 -1.39 -2.92 -9.94
C ASP A 94 -1.11 -2.02 -8.73
N LEU A 95 -1.90 -2.13 -7.66
CA LEU A 95 -1.69 -1.33 -6.45
C LEU A 95 -0.32 -1.58 -5.81
N ASP A 96 0.07 -2.84 -5.67
CA ASP A 96 1.37 -3.25 -5.14
C ASP A 96 2.51 -2.69 -5.99
N TRP A 97 2.37 -2.77 -7.32
CA TRP A 97 3.33 -2.20 -8.27
C TRP A 97 3.43 -0.68 -8.13
N GLN A 98 2.31 0.05 -8.00
CA GLN A 98 2.33 1.50 -7.80
C GLN A 98 3.05 1.87 -6.49
N GLN A 99 2.74 1.20 -5.37
CA GLN A 99 3.38 1.46 -4.08
C GLN A 99 4.89 1.20 -4.14
N ARG A 100 5.30 0.14 -4.84
CA ARG A 100 6.71 -0.17 -5.09
C ARG A 100 7.42 0.97 -5.84
N GLN A 101 6.84 1.45 -6.94
CA GLN A 101 7.42 2.53 -7.73
C GLN A 101 7.53 3.83 -6.94
N LEU A 102 6.48 4.22 -6.22
CA LEU A 102 6.49 5.42 -5.38
C LEU A 102 7.54 5.31 -4.26
N THR A 103 7.67 4.15 -3.63
CA THR A 103 8.72 3.90 -2.62
C THR A 103 10.10 4.11 -3.21
N ALA A 104 10.36 3.55 -4.40
CA ALA A 104 11.63 3.71 -5.09
C ALA A 104 11.93 5.18 -5.44
N GLN A 105 10.91 5.97 -5.82
CA GLN A 105 11.07 7.40 -6.13
C GLN A 105 11.42 8.22 -4.89
N VAL A 106 10.72 8.01 -3.78
CA VAL A 106 11.02 8.71 -2.52
C VAL A 106 12.47 8.42 -2.09
N LEU A 107 12.92 7.16 -2.22
CA LEU A 107 14.30 6.76 -1.88
C LEU A 107 15.37 7.29 -2.85
N SER A 108 15.01 7.69 -4.06
CA SER A 108 15.97 8.22 -5.05
C SER A 108 16.48 9.62 -4.66
N SER A 109 15.85 10.25 -3.67
CA SER A 109 16.23 11.56 -3.12
C SER A 109 17.40 11.45 -2.13
N ASN A 110 18.59 10.99 -2.55
CA ASN A 110 19.86 10.93 -1.78
C ASN A 110 19.70 10.89 -0.24
N LEU A 111 19.13 9.81 0.28
CA LEU A 111 19.00 9.60 1.72
C LEU A 111 20.24 8.92 2.27
N SER A 112 20.74 9.40 3.41
CA SER A 112 21.69 8.64 4.21
C SER A 112 20.93 7.68 5.12
N ASP A 113 21.64 6.77 5.79
CA ASP A 113 21.07 5.68 6.58
C ASP A 113 20.30 6.11 7.86
N ALA A 114 20.14 7.41 8.13
CA ALA A 114 19.51 7.88 9.36
C ALA A 114 17.97 7.85 9.28
N GLN A 115 17.32 7.31 10.31
CA GLN A 115 15.87 7.15 10.31
C GLN A 115 15.08 8.47 10.30
N GLN A 116 15.58 9.53 10.93
CA GLN A 116 14.98 10.86 10.85
C GLN A 116 14.97 11.39 9.41
N GLU A 117 15.91 10.97 8.57
CA GLU A 117 15.96 11.41 7.19
C GLU A 117 14.86 10.80 6.34
N ILE A 118 14.40 9.58 6.65
CA ILE A 118 13.35 8.89 5.88
C ILE A 118 11.99 9.58 6.05
N GLU A 119 11.60 9.91 7.28
CA GLU A 119 10.34 10.61 7.53
C GLU A 119 10.37 12.01 6.90
N LEU A 120 11.49 12.73 7.05
CA LEU A 120 11.69 14.02 6.40
C LEU A 120 11.69 13.92 4.87
N ALA A 121 12.23 12.84 4.29
CA ALA A 121 12.20 12.60 2.85
C ALA A 121 10.78 12.42 2.34
N LEU A 122 10.00 11.62 3.06
CA LEU A 122 8.61 11.37 2.74
C LEU A 122 7.83 12.69 2.81
N ASP A 123 7.97 13.47 3.89
CA ASP A 123 7.27 14.75 4.03
C ASP A 123 7.65 15.73 2.92
N LYS A 124 8.94 15.88 2.59
CA LYS A 124 9.39 16.72 1.46
C LYS A 124 8.83 16.25 0.11
N TRP A 125 8.80 14.93 -0.10
CA TRP A 125 8.24 14.37 -1.33
C TRP A 125 6.72 14.60 -1.41
N LEU A 126 6.01 14.48 -0.29
CA LEU A 126 4.57 14.76 -0.21
C LEU A 126 4.29 16.24 -0.50
N GLU A 127 5.07 17.16 0.08
CA GLU A 127 4.96 18.60 -0.18
C GLU A 127 5.20 18.94 -1.66
N ARG A 128 6.26 18.38 -2.27
CA ARG A 128 6.58 18.60 -3.69
C ARG A 128 5.49 18.11 -4.62
N ASN A 129 4.81 17.03 -4.26
CA ASN A 129 3.80 16.36 -5.10
C ASN A 129 2.36 16.64 -4.65
N GLN A 130 2.14 17.66 -3.80
CA GLN A 130 0.88 17.93 -3.14
C GLN A 130 -0.31 17.99 -4.13
N VAL A 131 -0.14 18.61 -5.31
CA VAL A 131 -1.21 18.71 -6.31
C VAL A 131 -1.69 17.34 -6.80
N SER A 132 -0.76 16.43 -7.11
CA SER A 132 -1.09 15.07 -7.55
C SER A 132 -1.69 14.25 -6.40
N ILE A 133 -1.16 14.41 -5.19
CA ILE A 133 -1.64 13.72 -3.99
C ILE A 133 -3.06 14.17 -3.66
N SER A 134 -3.38 15.45 -3.70
CA SER A 134 -4.74 15.95 -3.44
C SER A 134 -5.76 15.40 -4.42
N ARG A 135 -5.39 15.15 -5.69
CA ARG A 135 -6.29 14.48 -6.65
C ARG A 135 -6.56 13.04 -6.25
N TRP A 136 -5.52 12.30 -5.88
CA TRP A 136 -5.66 10.94 -5.35
C TRP A 136 -6.52 10.89 -4.09
N GLU A 137 -6.29 11.80 -3.15
CA GLU A 137 -7.07 11.89 -1.90
C GLU A 137 -8.55 12.21 -2.16
N ASN A 138 -8.85 13.06 -3.14
CA ASN A 138 -10.23 13.36 -3.55
C ASN A 138 -10.94 12.10 -4.06
N ILE A 139 -10.27 11.32 -4.92
CA ILE A 139 -10.81 10.04 -5.43
C ILE A 139 -11.05 9.06 -4.28
N LEU A 140 -10.13 8.96 -3.33
CA LEU A 140 -10.31 8.14 -2.14
C LEU A 140 -11.47 8.62 -1.25
N SER A 141 -11.67 9.94 -1.14
CA SER A 141 -12.81 10.51 -0.42
C SER A 141 -14.14 10.11 -1.05
N GLU A 142 -14.23 10.17 -2.38
CA GLU A 142 -15.41 9.69 -3.12
C GLU A 142 -15.65 8.19 -2.95
N PHE A 143 -14.59 7.40 -2.78
CA PHE A 143 -14.69 6.01 -2.38
C PHE A 143 -15.33 5.87 -0.99
N LYS A 144 -14.84 6.61 0.00
CA LYS A 144 -15.33 6.54 1.40
C LYS A 144 -16.81 6.94 1.58
N VAL A 145 -17.37 7.77 0.70
CA VAL A 145 -18.78 8.20 0.79
C VAL A 145 -19.77 7.13 0.29
N GLY A 146 -19.34 6.21 -0.57
CA GLY A 146 -20.20 5.16 -1.13
C GLY A 146 -20.12 3.84 -0.38
N THR A 147 -21.20 3.07 -0.33
CA THR A 147 -21.25 1.75 0.34
C THR A 147 -21.12 0.56 -0.62
N VAL A 148 -21.39 0.75 -1.91
CA VAL A 148 -21.21 -0.25 -2.96
C VAL A 148 -20.34 0.36 -4.06
N HIS A 149 -19.31 -0.37 -4.47
CA HIS A 149 -18.41 0.05 -5.53
C HIS A 149 -18.50 -0.93 -6.70
N GLU A 150 -18.57 -0.38 -7.90
CA GLU A 150 -18.46 -1.15 -9.12
C GLU A 150 -16.98 -1.30 -9.48
N PHE A 151 -16.63 -2.40 -10.17
CA PHE A 151 -15.28 -2.65 -10.67
C PHE A 151 -14.71 -1.46 -11.48
N ALA A 152 -15.57 -0.76 -12.24
CA ALA A 152 -15.17 0.43 -12.98
C ALA A 152 -14.59 1.53 -12.10
N LYS A 153 -15.12 1.70 -10.87
CA LYS A 153 -14.64 2.72 -9.93
C LYS A 153 -13.20 2.42 -9.47
N PHE A 154 -12.86 1.14 -9.28
CA PHE A 154 -11.50 0.71 -8.93
C PHE A 154 -10.51 0.99 -10.07
N SER A 155 -10.91 0.73 -11.32
CA SER A 155 -10.09 1.04 -12.49
C SER A 155 -9.79 2.54 -12.58
N VAL A 156 -10.77 3.41 -12.30
CA VAL A 156 -10.58 4.86 -12.28
C VAL A 156 -9.61 5.27 -11.16
N ALA A 157 -9.77 4.74 -9.95
CA ALA A 157 -8.85 5.04 -8.86
C ALA A 157 -7.41 4.59 -9.14
N LEU A 158 -7.22 3.38 -9.65
CA LEU A 158 -5.88 2.89 -10.02
C LEU A 158 -5.26 3.72 -11.15
N ARG A 159 -6.08 4.22 -12.08
CA ARG A 159 -5.62 5.14 -13.12
C ARG A 159 -5.11 6.45 -12.52
N GLU A 160 -5.83 7.02 -11.56
CA GLU A 160 -5.39 8.24 -10.86
C GLU A 160 -4.12 8.02 -10.03
N LEU A 161 -3.97 6.85 -9.39
CA LEU A 161 -2.73 6.47 -8.72
C LEU A 161 -1.56 6.33 -9.71
N THR A 162 -1.82 5.80 -10.91
CA THR A 162 -0.83 5.73 -11.99
C THR A 162 -0.42 7.13 -12.45
N LEU A 163 -1.37 8.06 -12.58
CA LEU A 163 -1.07 9.45 -12.95
C LEU A 163 -0.27 10.16 -11.87
N LEU A 164 -0.58 9.92 -10.59
CA LEU A 164 0.23 10.43 -9.47
C LEU A 164 1.68 9.97 -9.63
N ASN A 165 1.89 8.67 -9.83
CA ASN A 165 3.21 8.08 -10.01
C ASN A 165 3.97 8.68 -11.22
N LEU A 166 3.32 8.79 -12.37
CA LEU A 166 3.92 9.39 -13.58
C LEU A 166 4.29 10.86 -13.40
N ASN A 167 3.42 11.64 -12.75
CA ASN A 167 3.69 13.07 -12.51
C ASN A 167 4.89 13.26 -11.58
N CYS A 168 5.08 12.36 -10.61
CA CYS A 168 6.24 12.41 -9.71
C CYS A 168 7.57 12.19 -10.44
N LEU A 169 7.58 11.42 -11.54
CA LEU A 169 8.77 11.23 -12.40
C LEU A 169 9.13 12.48 -13.22
N THR A 170 8.16 13.34 -13.52
CA THR A 170 8.37 14.49 -14.43
C THR A 170 8.90 15.75 -13.75
N VAL A 171 9.05 15.76 -12.42
CA VAL A 171 9.46 16.96 -11.68
C VAL A 171 10.98 17.09 -11.57
N GLU A 172 11.79 16.19 -12.14
CA GLU A 172 13.26 16.30 -12.14
C GLU A 172 13.81 17.44 -13.02
#